data_AF-A0A521YVG5-F1
#
_entry.id   AF-A0A521YVG5-F1
#
_cell.length_a   1.000
_cell.length_b   1.000
_cell.length_c   1.000
_cell.angle_alpha   90.00
_cell.angle_beta   90.00
_cell.angle_gamma   90.00
#
_symmetry.space_group_name_H-M   'P 1'
#
loop_
_entity.id
_entity.type
_entity.pdbx_description
1 polymer ?
#
loop_
_entity_poly.entity_id
_entity_poly.type
_entity_poly.pdbx_seq_one_letter_code
_entity_poly.pdbx_strand_id
1 'polypeptide(L)'
;MVLDTQVWIDWLVFDDPSTLGLRTAAKGAEIVIDAACEAELARVLAYPFRKRTLDEAARTACLERCRAIARFVEDTLAPERRAELPACRDRDDQKFLELALAARADLLVTRDRALLELARHRKLPFRILAPAAV
;
A
#
# COMPACT_ATOMS: atom_id res chain seq x y z
N MET A 1 -4.46 8.37 1.32
CA MET A 1 -3.40 7.51 1.87
C MET A 1 -3.12 6.37 0.91
N VAL A 2 -1.89 5.86 0.92
CA VAL A 2 -1.47 4.67 0.16
C VAL A 2 -1.20 3.55 1.15
N LEU A 3 -1.56 2.32 0.80
CA LEU A 3 -1.23 1.13 1.59
C LEU A 3 -0.26 0.26 0.80
N ASP A 4 0.77 -0.26 1.45
CA ASP A 4 1.59 -1.31 0.85
C ASP A 4 0.79 -2.62 0.68
N THR A 5 1.34 -3.56 -0.09
CA THR A 5 0.68 -4.84 -0.34
C THR A 5 0.50 -5.67 0.95
N GLN A 6 1.43 -5.63 1.88
CA GLN A 6 1.32 -6.42 3.12
C GLN A 6 0.18 -5.93 4.00
N VAL A 7 -0.03 -4.62 4.09
CA VAL A 7 -1.14 -4.00 4.81
C VAL A 7 -2.47 -4.36 4.16
N TRP A 8 -2.54 -4.43 2.83
CA TRP A 8 -3.71 -4.97 2.14
C TRP A 8 -3.96 -6.44 2.48
N ILE A 9 -2.92 -7.28 2.49
CA ILE A 9 -3.06 -8.70 2.86
C ILE A 9 -3.52 -8.87 4.30
N ASP A 10 -2.94 -8.12 5.24
CA ASP A 10 -3.34 -8.13 6.64
C ASP A 10 -4.80 -7.72 6.83
N TRP A 11 -5.25 -6.71 6.08
CA TRP A 11 -6.64 -6.28 6.10
C TRP A 11 -7.56 -7.33 5.45
N LEU A 12 -7.33 -7.65 4.18
CA LEU A 12 -8.30 -8.38 3.35
C LEU A 12 -8.28 -9.89 3.59
N VAL A 13 -7.12 -10.45 3.91
CA VAL A 13 -6.91 -11.90 4.04
C VAL A 13 -6.91 -12.34 5.50
N PHE A 14 -6.16 -11.67 6.37
CA PHE A 14 -5.95 -12.14 7.74
C PHE A 14 -6.86 -11.50 8.77
N ASP A 15 -7.57 -10.43 8.42
CA ASP A 15 -8.33 -9.63 9.35
C ASP A 15 -7.50 -9.18 10.58
N ASP A 16 -6.24 -8.82 10.34
CA ASP A 16 -5.26 -8.57 11.39
C ASP A 16 -5.69 -7.40 12.30
N PRO A 17 -5.75 -7.58 13.64
CA PRO A 17 -6.15 -6.54 14.58
C PRO A 17 -5.30 -5.26 14.52
N SER A 18 -4.05 -5.33 14.06
CA SER A 18 -3.21 -4.14 13.89
C SER A 18 -3.73 -3.20 12.81
N THR A 19 -4.67 -3.64 11.97
CA THR A 19 -5.29 -2.82 10.93
C THR A 19 -6.56 -2.10 11.42
N LEU A 20 -6.99 -2.30 12.67
CA LEU A 20 -8.22 -1.69 13.20
C LEU A 20 -8.19 -0.15 13.21
N GLY A 21 -7.06 0.45 13.60
CA GLY A 21 -6.86 1.91 13.56
C GLY A 21 -6.96 2.45 12.13
N LEU A 22 -6.22 1.82 11.21
CA LEU A 22 -6.27 2.09 9.78
C LEU A 22 -7.70 2.00 9.21
N ARG A 23 -8.44 0.93 9.50
CA ARG A 23 -9.84 0.75 9.04
C ARG A 23 -10.77 1.83 9.55
N THR A 24 -10.52 2.31 10.77
CA THR A 24 -11.28 3.41 11.35
C THR A 24 -10.94 4.72 10.65
N ALA A 25 -9.65 4.99 10.42
CA ALA A 25 -9.20 6.17 9.67
C ALA A 25 -9.73 6.19 8.23
N ALA A 26 -9.80 5.02 7.57
CA ALA A 26 -10.32 4.88 6.21
C ALA A 26 -11.78 5.32 6.03
N LYS A 27 -12.56 5.45 7.11
CA LYS A 27 -13.93 5.98 7.04
C LYS A 27 -13.99 7.48 6.74
N GLY A 28 -12.90 8.21 7.03
CA GLY A 28 -12.82 9.66 6.84
C GLY A 28 -11.67 10.10 5.94
N ALA A 29 -10.92 9.16 5.37
CA ALA A 29 -9.76 9.44 4.54
C ALA A 29 -9.78 8.57 3.29
N GLU A 30 -9.45 9.15 2.14
CA GLU A 30 -9.37 8.44 0.87
C GLU A 30 -8.16 7.49 0.88
N ILE A 31 -8.37 6.23 0.48
CA ILE A 31 -7.30 5.31 0.12
C ILE A 31 -7.18 5.30 -1.40
N VAL A 32 -5.96 5.34 -1.93
CA VAL A 32 -5.70 5.28 -3.37
C VAL A 32 -4.86 4.07 -3.74
N ILE A 33 -5.05 3.56 -4.95
CA ILE A 33 -4.28 2.48 -5.54
C ILE A 33 -4.11 2.73 -7.05
N ASP A 34 -2.97 2.34 -7.63
CA ASP A 34 -2.73 2.39 -9.07
C ASP A 34 -2.59 0.97 -9.67
N ALA A 35 -2.41 0.90 -10.98
CA ALA A 35 -2.23 -0.35 -11.71
C ALA A 35 -1.04 -1.18 -11.18
N ALA A 36 0.08 -0.54 -10.81
CA ALA A 36 1.29 -1.23 -10.39
C ALA A 36 1.13 -1.87 -8.99
N CYS A 37 0.47 -1.17 -8.07
CA CYS A 37 0.16 -1.67 -6.74
C CYS A 37 -0.95 -2.73 -6.75
N GLU A 38 -1.97 -2.56 -7.60
CA GLU A 38 -3.02 -3.57 -7.74
C GLU A 38 -2.50 -4.86 -8.37
N ALA A 39 -1.63 -4.77 -9.38
CA ALA A 39 -0.99 -5.93 -9.99
C ALA A 39 -0.08 -6.67 -8.99
N GLU A 40 0.62 -5.93 -8.14
CA GLU A 40 1.41 -6.48 -7.02
C GLU A 40 0.51 -7.27 -6.06
N LEU A 41 -0.60 -6.66 -5.62
CA LEU A 41 -1.57 -7.31 -4.74
C LEU A 41 -2.15 -8.57 -5.37
N ALA A 42 -2.56 -8.53 -6.64
CA ALA A 42 -3.09 -9.69 -7.37
C ALA A 42 -2.06 -10.83 -7.44
N ARG A 43 -0.79 -10.51 -7.71
CA ARG A 43 0.31 -11.47 -7.72
C ARG A 43 0.54 -12.09 -6.34
N VAL A 44 0.54 -11.28 -5.28
CA VAL A 44 0.75 -11.77 -3.91
C VAL A 44 -0.40 -12.65 -3.44
N LEU A 45 -1.64 -12.29 -3.77
CA LEU A 45 -2.83 -13.11 -3.48
C LEU A 45 -2.79 -14.50 -4.14
N ALA A 46 -2.02 -14.66 -5.22
CA ALA A 46 -1.83 -15.94 -5.91
C ALA A 46 -0.80 -16.87 -5.22
N TYR A 47 0.05 -16.35 -4.33
CA TYR A 47 1.00 -17.18 -3.60
C TYR A 47 0.35 -17.85 -2.38
N PRO A 48 0.85 -19.04 -1.98
CA PRO A 48 0.42 -19.65 -0.72
C PRO A 48 0.96 -18.84 0.47
N PHE A 49 0.07 -18.47 1.39
CA PHE A 49 0.46 -17.94 2.69
C PHE A 49 0.69 -19.09 3.66
N ARG A 50 1.54 -18.89 4.67
CA ARG A 50 1.97 -19.95 5.61
C ARG A 50 0.85 -20.84 6.16
N LYS A 51 -0.34 -20.27 6.43
CA LYS A 51 -1.49 -20.98 7.01
C LYS A 51 -2.73 -20.99 6.09
N ARG A 52 -2.64 -20.40 4.90
CA ARG A 52 -3.81 -20.15 4.05
C ARG A 52 -3.42 -20.06 2.60
N THR A 53 -4.14 -20.77 1.74
CA THR A 53 -4.08 -20.57 0.29
C THR A 53 -5.45 -20.06 -0.14
N LEU A 54 -5.47 -19.06 -1.02
CA LEU A 54 -6.70 -18.53 -1.58
C LEU A 54 -7.01 -19.23 -2.89
N ASP A 55 -8.20 -19.79 -3.00
CA ASP A 55 -8.74 -20.21 -4.29
C ASP A 55 -9.04 -18.98 -5.18
N GLU A 56 -9.40 -19.23 -6.42
CA GLU A 56 -9.65 -18.16 -7.39
C GLU A 56 -10.78 -17.22 -6.94
N ALA A 57 -11.88 -17.76 -6.42
CA ALA A 57 -13.00 -16.98 -5.93
C ALA A 57 -12.59 -16.03 -4.78
N ALA A 58 -11.78 -16.53 -3.83
CA ALA A 58 -11.30 -15.73 -2.71
C ALA A 58 -10.29 -14.65 -3.15
N ARG A 59 -9.43 -14.93 -4.14
CA ARG A 59 -8.53 -13.91 -4.71
C ARG A 59 -9.31 -12.80 -5.40
N THR A 60 -10.30 -13.16 -6.22
CA THR A 60 -11.18 -12.20 -6.90
C THR A 60 -11.93 -11.35 -5.88
N ALA A 61 -12.52 -11.97 -4.85
CA ALA A 61 -13.22 -11.24 -3.78
C ALA A 61 -12.29 -10.27 -3.02
N CYS A 62 -11.02 -10.61 -2.81
CA CYS A 62 -10.06 -9.69 -2.21
C CYS A 62 -9.80 -8.46 -3.11
N LEU A 63 -9.59 -8.67 -4.41
CA LEU A 63 -9.38 -7.57 -5.35
C LEU A 63 -10.62 -6.69 -5.49
N GLU A 64 -11.82 -7.27 -5.54
CA GLU A 64 -13.07 -6.52 -5.54
C GLU A 64 -13.24 -5.68 -4.28
N ARG A 65 -12.93 -6.24 -3.11
CA ARG A 65 -12.94 -5.49 -1.84
C ARG A 65 -11.89 -4.37 -1.84
N CYS A 66 -10.69 -4.61 -2.38
CA CYS A 66 -9.68 -3.56 -2.56
C CYS A 66 -10.23 -2.41 -3.41
N ARG A 67 -10.83 -2.71 -4.57
CA ARG A 67 -11.43 -1.72 -5.48
C ARG A 67 -12.65 -1.00 -4.88
N ALA A 68 -13.37 -1.64 -3.98
CA ALA A 68 -14.48 -1.00 -3.26
C ALA A 68 -13.99 -0.04 -2.15
N ILE A 69 -12.81 -0.29 -1.59
CA ILE A 69 -12.22 0.52 -0.51
C ILE A 69 -11.36 1.66 -1.06
N ALA A 70 -10.59 1.40 -2.11
CA ALA A 70 -9.62 2.32 -2.67
C ALA A 70 -10.11 2.94 -3.99
N ARG A 71 -9.87 4.25 -4.14
CA ARG A 71 -10.01 4.93 -5.43
C ARG A 71 -8.84 4.56 -6.33
N PHE A 72 -9.15 4.12 -7.54
CA PHE A 72 -8.13 3.89 -8.56
C PHE A 72 -7.59 5.22 -9.09
N VAL A 73 -6.27 5.34 -9.23
CA VAL A 73 -5.61 6.49 -9.84
C VAL A 73 -4.78 6.05 -11.06
N GLU A 74 -4.99 6.74 -12.18
CA GLU A 74 -4.26 6.53 -13.44
C GLU A 74 -3.00 7.40 -13.55
N ASP A 75 -2.80 8.32 -12.61
CA ASP A 75 -1.71 9.29 -12.67
C ASP A 75 -0.35 8.59 -12.59
N THR A 76 0.39 8.70 -13.69
CA THR A 76 1.79 8.32 -13.74
C THR A 76 2.65 9.50 -13.29
N LEU A 77 3.56 9.24 -12.36
CA LEU A 77 4.46 10.26 -11.84
C LEU A 77 5.42 10.72 -12.95
N ALA A 78 5.40 12.01 -13.27
CA ALA A 78 6.34 12.60 -14.22
C ALA A 78 7.80 12.33 -13.81
N PRO A 79 8.74 12.08 -14.75
CA PRO A 79 10.13 11.74 -14.44
C PRO A 79 10.82 12.74 -13.51
N GLU A 80 10.54 14.04 -13.66
CA GLU A 80 11.10 15.12 -12.85
C GLU A 80 10.63 15.01 -11.39
N ARG A 81 9.34 14.71 -11.20
CA ARG A 81 8.75 14.48 -9.87
C ARG A 81 9.28 13.19 -9.26
N ARG A 82 9.48 12.14 -10.06
CA ARG A 82 10.09 10.88 -9.60
C ARG A 82 11.50 11.09 -9.07
N ALA A 83 12.28 11.98 -9.69
CA ALA A 83 13.64 12.30 -9.24
C ALA A 83 13.68 13.02 -7.87
N GLU A 84 12.56 13.57 -7.38
CA GLU A 84 12.47 14.14 -6.02
C GLU A 84 12.45 13.05 -4.93
N LEU A 85 12.07 11.81 -5.28
CA LEU A 85 11.99 10.72 -4.32
C LEU A 85 13.37 10.10 -4.08
N PRO A 86 13.71 9.78 -2.82
CA PRO A 86 14.86 8.92 -2.56
C PRO A 86 14.62 7.52 -3.15
N ALA A 87 15.70 6.90 -3.64
CA ALA A 87 15.64 5.50 -4.01
C ALA A 87 15.39 4.63 -2.76
N CYS A 88 14.34 3.81 -2.82
CA CYS A 88 14.12 2.75 -1.85
C CYS A 88 15.20 1.66 -2.03
N ARG A 89 15.66 1.08 -0.92
CA ARG A 89 16.64 -0.02 -0.94
C ARG A 89 16.03 -1.26 -1.60
N ASP A 90 14.75 -1.51 -1.36
CA ASP A 90 13.95 -2.47 -2.11
C ASP A 90 13.34 -1.77 -3.32
N ARG A 91 13.72 -2.20 -4.52
CA ARG A 91 13.27 -1.58 -5.77
C ARG A 91 11.81 -1.88 -6.05
N ASP A 92 11.27 -2.99 -5.56
CA ASP A 92 9.86 -3.33 -5.75
C ASP A 92 8.97 -2.38 -4.94
N ASP A 93 9.45 -1.90 -3.79
CA ASP A 93 8.71 -0.98 -2.92
C ASP A 93 8.75 0.49 -3.37
N GLN A 94 9.58 0.83 -4.37
CA GLN A 94 9.63 2.19 -4.92
C GLN A 94 8.26 2.66 -5.43
N LYS A 95 7.44 1.74 -5.96
CA LYS A 95 6.11 2.04 -6.51
C LYS A 95 5.17 2.70 -5.49
N PHE A 96 5.30 2.36 -4.20
CA PHE A 96 4.46 2.94 -3.15
C PHE A 96 4.83 4.40 -2.84
N LEU A 97 6.13 4.73 -2.89
CA LEU A 97 6.59 6.11 -2.77
C LEU A 97 6.14 6.96 -3.96
N GLU A 98 6.22 6.38 -5.16
CA GLU A 98 5.78 7.05 -6.40
C GLU A 98 4.28 7.32 -6.39
N LEU A 99 3.47 6.33 -6.02
CA LEU A 99 2.03 6.48 -5.90
C LEU A 99 1.66 7.53 -4.83
N ALA A 100 2.31 7.49 -3.67
CA ALA A 100 2.07 8.47 -2.62
C ALA A 100 2.38 9.90 -3.07
N LEU A 101 3.45 10.08 -3.86
CA LEU A 101 3.79 11.38 -4.42
C LEU A 101 2.83 11.82 -5.54
N ALA A 102 2.48 10.92 -6.46
CA ALA A 102 1.60 11.18 -7.59
C ALA A 102 0.20 11.59 -7.11
N ALA A 103 -0.36 10.82 -6.18
CA ALA A 103 -1.67 11.08 -5.61
C ALA A 103 -1.69 12.17 -4.53
N ARG A 104 -0.54 12.80 -4.23
CA ARG A 104 -0.37 13.77 -3.13
C ARG A 104 -0.94 13.25 -1.80
N ALA A 105 -0.74 11.97 -1.53
CA ALA A 105 -1.25 11.35 -0.32
C ALA A 105 -0.51 11.89 0.91
N ASP A 106 -1.19 12.18 2.01
CA ASP A 106 -0.54 12.63 3.25
C ASP A 106 0.21 11.50 3.99
N LEU A 107 -0.09 10.25 3.63
CA LEU A 107 0.31 9.07 4.38
C LEU A 107 0.48 7.86 3.46
N LEU A 108 1.61 7.17 3.61
CA LEU A 108 1.86 5.80 3.19
C LEU A 108 1.88 4.90 4.43
N VAL A 109 1.08 3.83 4.43
CA VAL A 109 1.04 2.85 5.51
C VAL A 109 1.71 1.56 5.06
N THR A 110 2.70 1.09 5.81
CA THR A 110 3.55 -0.04 5.40
C THR A 110 4.00 -0.90 6.58
N ARG A 111 4.21 -2.19 6.34
CA ARG A 111 4.92 -3.09 7.27
C ARG A 111 6.38 -3.32 6.87
N ASP A 112 6.81 -2.80 5.71
CA ASP A 112 8.19 -2.97 5.25
C ASP A 112 9.18 -2.15 6.11
N ARG A 113 10.27 -2.81 6.50
CA ARG A 113 11.27 -2.20 7.39
C ARG A 113 12.14 -1.20 6.66
N ALA A 114 12.43 -1.41 5.38
CA ALA A 114 13.24 -0.49 4.59
C ALA A 114 12.50 0.84 4.34
N LEU A 115 11.19 0.80 4.06
CA LEU A 115 10.37 2.00 3.94
C LEU A 115 10.24 2.76 5.27
N LEU A 116 10.03 2.05 6.39
CA LEU A 116 9.99 2.66 7.71
C LEU A 116 11.36 3.26 8.12
N GLU A 117 12.47 2.58 7.80
CA GLU A 117 13.83 3.11 7.99
C GLU A 117 14.06 4.35 7.13
N LEU A 118 13.67 4.31 5.85
CA LEU A 118 13.79 5.44 4.91
C LEU A 118 13.10 6.69 5.45
N ALA A 119 11.91 6.56 6.03
CA ALA A 119 11.14 7.67 6.62
C ALA A 119 11.84 8.35 7.81
N ARG A 120 12.71 7.63 8.52
CA ARG A 120 13.48 8.19 9.64
C ARG A 120 14.68 9.01 9.18
N HIS A 121 15.18 8.75 7.97
CA HIS A 121 16.42 9.34 7.47
C HIS A 121 16.20 10.32 6.32
N ARG A 122 15.01 10.34 5.71
CA ARG A 122 14.68 11.17 4.55
C ARG A 122 13.46 12.03 4.83
N LYS A 123 13.50 13.27 4.37
CA LYS A 123 12.33 14.15 4.36
C LYS A 123 11.51 13.84 3.12
N LEU A 124 10.26 13.45 3.31
CA LEU A 124 9.28 13.17 2.27
C LEU A 124 8.12 14.16 2.36
N PRO A 125 7.38 14.41 1.27
CA PRO A 125 6.18 15.25 1.31
C PRO A 125 4.97 14.55 1.97
N PHE A 126 5.13 13.31 2.42
CA PHE A 126 4.13 12.51 3.09
C PHE A 126 4.75 11.72 4.24
N ARG A 127 3.92 11.29 5.19
CA ARG A 127 4.37 10.44 6.31
C ARG A 127 4.40 8.97 5.88
N ILE A 128 5.28 8.19 6.51
CA ILE A 128 5.27 6.73 6.40
C ILE A 128 5.08 6.17 7.81
N LEU A 129 4.02 5.37 8.01
CA LEU A 129 3.68 4.80 9.31
C LEU A 129 3.40 3.29 9.21
N ALA A 130 3.64 2.58 10.31
CA ALA A 130 3.13 1.23 10.47
C ALA A 130 1.61 1.26 10.73
N PRO A 131 0.84 0.20 10.39
CA PRO A 131 -0.61 0.18 10.61
C PRO A 131 -1.06 0.50 12.03
N ALA A 132 -0.31 0.05 13.03
CA ALA A 132 -0.60 0.30 14.45
C ALA A 132 -0.30 1.73 14.91
N ALA A 133 0.33 2.55 14.07
CA ALA A 133 0.66 3.95 14.34
C ALA A 133 -0.21 4.93 13.54
N VAL A 134 -1.20 4.42 12.80
CA VAL A 134 -2.25 5.20 12.11
C VAL A 134 -3.35 5.55 13.11
#